data_AF-A0A174SJ41-F1
#
_entry.id   AF-A0A174SJ41-F1
#
_cell.length_a   1.000
_cell.length_b   1.000
_cell.length_c   1.000
_cell.angle_alpha   90.00
_cell.angle_beta   90.00
_cell.angle_gamma   90.00
#
_symmetry.space_group_name_H-M   'P 1'
#
loop_
_entity.id
_entity.type
_entity.pdbx_description
1 polymer ?
#
loop_
_entity_poly.entity_id
_entity_poly.type
_entity_poly.pdbx_seq_one_letter_code
_entity_poly.pdbx_strand_id
1 'polypeptide(L)'
;MIMNNNLFKTLFIPAVACLLGACAESMDPDMETSGNSGAIRFAGPAVTRAAIDDTDEMLTNGNSFSVWGNYTDGAGGTATSVFNAEKVTYVSGMWGYEGTRYWLAGKTYDFYALYPSKETLGDGVSVACTDGTFTVKGFDATKGHDLMTAEKTDIVTETGNVPEAVSFKFFHRLTRLAFNVKAVGRDVTVTSFKVNGVIREGDLTHTAGGTSEWSNTTTTTADDRLLAASDVDVASGKTQDMLGNVLLPPHTDLTGAEIAISYRFEGETADRSSTVSLSGGSAEQWDAGRRYAYTLTVSAASLEIKVKVLDWDEEDTSVSWN
;
A
#
# COMPACT_ATOMS: atom_id res chain seq x y z
N MET A 1 -41.78 30.40 -75.94
CA MET A 1 -42.85 31.32 -75.52
C MET A 1 -43.57 30.68 -74.35
N ILE A 2 -43.98 31.49 -73.37
CA ILE A 2 -44.68 31.15 -72.11
C ILE A 2 -43.73 30.81 -70.94
N MET A 3 -43.48 31.86 -70.15
CA MET A 3 -43.17 31.82 -68.72
C MET A 3 -44.34 31.17 -67.97
N ASN A 4 -44.08 30.57 -66.81
CA ASN A 4 -44.90 30.83 -65.64
C ASN A 4 -44.11 30.60 -64.34
N ASN A 5 -44.03 31.67 -63.56
CA ASN A 5 -43.65 31.70 -62.15
C ASN A 5 -44.56 30.78 -61.32
N ASN A 6 -44.06 30.32 -60.18
CA ASN A 6 -44.72 30.58 -58.90
C ASN A 6 -43.73 30.48 -57.74
N LEU A 7 -43.59 31.63 -57.05
CA LEU A 7 -42.96 31.76 -55.74
C LEU A 7 -43.72 30.92 -54.71
N PHE A 8 -42.99 30.20 -53.85
CA PHE A 8 -43.42 29.96 -52.48
C PHE A 8 -42.25 30.19 -51.52
N LYS A 9 -42.34 31.28 -50.76
CA LYS A 9 -41.56 31.54 -49.55
C LYS A 9 -42.17 30.72 -48.42
N THR A 10 -41.38 29.85 -47.76
CA THR A 10 -41.69 29.42 -46.38
C THR A 10 -40.42 29.08 -45.60
N LEU A 11 -40.01 30.05 -44.78
CA LEU A 11 -39.57 29.95 -43.37
C LEU A 11 -38.67 28.78 -42.95
N PHE A 12 -37.39 29.09 -42.69
CA PHE A 12 -36.49 28.27 -41.87
C PHE A 12 -36.96 28.25 -40.42
N ILE A 13 -37.23 27.07 -39.87
CA ILE A 13 -37.39 26.84 -38.42
C ILE A 13 -36.04 26.28 -37.92
N PRO A 14 -35.32 26.96 -37.02
CA PRO A 14 -34.17 26.33 -36.37
C PRO A 14 -34.70 25.32 -35.34
N ALA A 15 -34.38 24.04 -35.55
CA ALA A 15 -34.54 23.02 -34.53
C ALA A 15 -33.63 23.38 -33.35
N VAL A 16 -34.24 23.77 -32.23
CA VAL A 16 -33.55 23.91 -30.94
C VAL A 16 -33.15 22.50 -30.51
N ALA A 17 -31.88 22.16 -30.71
CA ALA A 17 -31.27 21.05 -30.00
C ALA A 17 -31.17 21.46 -28.53
N CYS A 18 -32.07 20.91 -27.70
CA CYS A 18 -31.88 20.91 -26.26
C CYS A 18 -30.64 20.06 -25.96
N LEU A 19 -29.48 20.71 -25.91
CA LEU A 19 -28.30 20.19 -25.23
C LEU A 19 -28.70 20.03 -23.75
N LEU A 20 -29.05 18.80 -23.37
CA LEU A 20 -28.95 18.41 -21.97
C LEU A 20 -27.46 18.53 -21.63
N GLY A 21 -27.11 19.63 -20.96
CA GLY A 21 -25.84 19.73 -20.27
C GLY A 21 -25.82 18.63 -19.23
N ALA A 22 -25.21 17.49 -19.58
CA ALA A 22 -24.62 16.63 -18.58
C ALA A 22 -23.68 17.54 -17.79
N CYS A 23 -23.91 17.66 -16.49
CA CYS A 23 -22.90 18.18 -15.58
C CYS A 23 -21.65 17.37 -15.88
N ALA A 24 -20.65 18.01 -16.47
CA ALA A 24 -19.31 17.46 -16.40
C ALA A 24 -18.98 17.46 -14.91
N GLU A 25 -19.03 16.30 -14.26
CA GLU A 25 -18.32 16.10 -13.01
C GLU A 25 -16.88 16.55 -13.30
N SER A 26 -16.45 17.62 -12.64
CA SER A 26 -15.06 18.01 -12.65
C SER A 26 -14.29 16.86 -12.02
N MET A 27 -13.55 16.09 -12.83
CA MET A 27 -12.68 15.00 -12.37
C MET A 27 -11.43 15.52 -11.63
N ASP A 28 -11.42 16.80 -11.26
CA ASP A 28 -10.40 17.39 -10.40
C ASP A 28 -10.95 17.41 -8.96
N PRO A 29 -10.21 16.87 -7.98
CA PRO A 29 -10.60 16.96 -6.58
C PRO A 29 -10.76 18.43 -6.16
N ASP A 30 -11.72 18.71 -5.28
CA ASP A 30 -11.89 20.03 -4.68
C ASP A 30 -10.64 20.34 -3.83
N MET A 31 -9.74 21.16 -4.36
CA MET A 31 -8.50 21.55 -3.70
C MET A 31 -8.63 22.95 -3.07
N GLU A 32 -9.19 23.00 -1.86
CA GLU A 32 -9.25 24.22 -1.06
C GLU A 32 -7.87 24.54 -0.44
N THR A 33 -7.13 25.44 -1.07
CA THR A 33 -5.67 25.63 -0.87
C THR A 33 -5.26 26.44 0.36
N SER A 34 -6.17 27.13 1.05
CA SER A 34 -5.83 27.89 2.28
C SER A 34 -7.05 28.46 3.02
N GLY A 35 -6.85 28.81 4.30
CA GLY A 35 -7.70 29.75 5.03
C GLY A 35 -8.63 29.15 6.09
N ASN A 36 -9.22 30.06 6.88
CA ASN A 36 -10.16 29.83 7.99
C ASN A 36 -11.55 29.34 7.52
N SER A 37 -11.64 28.69 6.35
CA SER A 37 -12.90 28.29 5.71
C SER A 37 -13.66 27.24 6.50
N GLY A 38 -13.03 26.59 7.48
CA GLY A 38 -13.63 25.50 8.23
C GLY A 38 -13.65 24.18 7.46
N ALA A 39 -13.08 24.12 6.26
CA ALA A 39 -13.03 22.90 5.47
C ALA A 39 -12.12 21.86 6.14
N ILE A 40 -12.55 20.60 6.15
CA ILE A 40 -11.73 19.47 6.55
C ILE A 40 -10.72 19.22 5.43
N ARG A 41 -9.44 19.33 5.76
CA ARG A 41 -8.32 19.14 4.83
C ARG A 41 -7.49 17.95 5.30
N PHE A 42 -6.79 17.33 4.36
CA PHE A 42 -5.78 16.33 4.67
C PHE A 42 -4.40 16.92 4.35
N ALA A 43 -3.49 16.82 5.32
CA ALA A 43 -2.09 17.00 5.05
C ALA A 43 -1.52 15.67 4.54
N GLY A 44 -0.47 15.74 3.73
CA GLY A 44 0.33 14.54 3.50
C GLY A 44 0.88 13.99 4.81
N PRO A 45 1.30 12.71 4.85
CA PRO A 45 1.93 12.17 6.04
C PRO A 45 3.05 13.11 6.49
N ALA A 46 3.16 13.36 7.80
CA ALA A 46 4.04 14.38 8.36
C ALA A 46 5.48 14.24 7.81
N VAL A 47 5.83 15.10 6.85
CA VAL A 47 7.12 15.03 6.15
C VAL A 47 8.18 15.71 7.02
N THR A 48 8.76 14.97 7.97
CA THR A 48 10.02 15.38 8.60
C THR A 48 11.16 14.54 8.04
N ARG A 49 11.84 15.11 7.05
CA ARG A 49 13.13 14.73 6.44
C ARG A 49 13.92 13.56 7.09
N ALA A 50 14.15 12.55 6.22
CA ALA A 50 15.25 11.57 6.12
C ALA A 50 15.05 10.24 6.90
N ALA A 51 14.89 9.06 6.27
CA ALA A 51 15.52 8.58 5.03
C ALA A 51 14.87 7.31 4.40
N ILE A 52 14.62 7.33 3.07
CA ILE A 52 14.53 6.23 2.05
C ILE A 52 13.65 5.00 2.42
N ASP A 53 12.46 4.73 1.86
CA ASP A 53 12.13 4.58 0.41
C ASP A 53 10.62 4.82 0.09
N ASP A 54 9.74 5.15 1.05
CA ASP A 54 8.26 5.14 0.83
C ASP A 54 7.57 6.52 0.88
N THR A 55 8.22 7.57 1.41
CA THR A 55 7.61 8.92 1.52
C THR A 55 7.57 9.67 0.18
N ASP A 56 8.56 9.46 -0.69
CA ASP A 56 8.56 10.02 -2.05
C ASP A 56 7.50 9.34 -2.94
N GLU A 57 7.22 8.05 -2.69
CA GLU A 57 6.21 7.33 -3.46
C GLU A 57 4.81 7.86 -3.15
N MET A 58 4.41 8.01 -1.88
CA MET A 58 3.08 8.55 -1.55
C MET A 58 2.84 9.98 -2.10
N LEU A 59 3.89 10.79 -2.24
CA LEU A 59 3.83 12.15 -2.79
C LEU A 59 3.97 12.19 -4.32
N THR A 60 3.65 11.10 -5.01
CA THR A 60 3.56 11.05 -6.47
C THR A 60 2.15 11.40 -6.93
N ASN A 61 2.03 12.26 -7.94
CA ASN A 61 0.73 12.66 -8.51
C ASN A 61 -0.09 11.43 -8.92
N GLY A 62 -1.34 11.38 -8.47
CA GLY A 62 -2.27 10.28 -8.72
C GLY A 62 -2.30 9.22 -7.62
N ASN A 63 -1.31 9.20 -6.71
CA ASN A 63 -1.37 8.32 -5.55
C ASN A 63 -2.48 8.78 -4.60
N SER A 64 -3.12 7.80 -3.97
CA SER A 64 -4.35 8.03 -3.22
C SER A 64 -4.49 7.08 -2.04
N PHE A 65 -5.24 7.51 -1.02
CA PHE A 65 -5.66 6.70 0.11
C PHE A 65 -7.18 6.85 0.32
N SER A 66 -7.79 5.87 0.99
CA SER A 66 -9.20 5.91 1.35
C SER A 66 -9.37 6.36 2.80
N VAL A 67 -10.34 7.24 3.08
CA VAL A 67 -10.64 7.77 4.42
C VAL A 67 -12.02 7.37 4.89
N TRP A 68 -12.10 6.94 6.14
CA TRP A 68 -13.30 6.86 6.94
C TRP A 68 -13.21 7.89 8.05
N GLY A 69 -14.32 8.53 8.36
CA GLY A 69 -14.34 9.55 9.39
C GLY A 69 -15.71 9.72 9.96
N ASN A 70 -15.77 9.88 11.27
CA ASN A 70 -17.00 10.11 12.01
C ASN A 70 -16.81 11.28 12.97
N TYR A 71 -17.92 11.90 13.37
CA TYR A 71 -17.93 12.81 14.51
C TYR A 71 -19.01 12.45 15.53
N THR A 72 -18.79 12.87 16.77
CA THR A 72 -19.72 12.69 17.88
C THR A 72 -19.97 14.03 18.58
N ASP A 73 -21.06 14.11 19.38
CA ASP A 73 -21.36 15.26 20.24
C ASP A 73 -20.42 15.38 21.47
N GLY A 74 -19.33 14.60 21.51
CA GLY A 74 -18.41 14.43 22.63
C GLY A 74 -18.08 12.95 22.84
N ALA A 75 -17.08 12.65 23.69
CA ALA A 75 -16.62 11.28 23.94
C ALA A 75 -17.78 10.34 24.32
N GLY A 76 -17.98 9.27 23.54
CA GLY A 76 -19.05 8.28 23.73
C GLY A 76 -20.42 8.64 23.15
N GLY A 77 -20.53 9.73 22.37
CA GLY A 77 -21.75 10.10 21.64
C GLY A 77 -22.05 9.21 20.42
N THR A 78 -23.23 9.33 19.83
CA THR A 78 -23.59 8.61 18.59
C THR A 78 -22.76 9.12 17.42
N ALA A 79 -22.01 8.23 16.78
CA ALA A 79 -21.17 8.56 15.63
C ALA A 79 -22.02 8.93 14.40
N THR A 80 -21.70 10.06 13.77
CA THR A 80 -22.22 10.45 12.47
C THR A 80 -21.09 10.42 11.45
N SER A 81 -21.28 9.68 10.35
CA SER A 81 -20.27 9.56 9.30
C SER A 81 -20.13 10.85 8.50
N VAL A 82 -18.88 11.29 8.33
CA VAL A 82 -18.48 12.39 7.44
C VAL A 82 -17.76 11.86 6.19
N PHE A 83 -17.01 10.76 6.34
CA PHE A 83 -16.37 10.05 5.24
C PHE A 83 -16.63 8.56 5.33
N ASN A 84 -16.86 7.93 4.17
CA ASN A 84 -17.00 6.49 4.05
C ASN A 84 -16.23 6.01 2.82
N ALA A 85 -15.00 5.54 3.04
CA ALA A 85 -14.06 5.17 2.00
C ALA A 85 -13.80 6.29 0.97
N GLU A 86 -13.75 7.54 1.42
CA GLU A 86 -13.50 8.71 0.56
C GLU A 86 -12.10 8.64 -0.03
N LYS A 87 -11.97 8.79 -1.34
CA LYS A 87 -10.67 8.77 -2.01
C LYS A 87 -10.00 10.14 -1.91
N VAL A 88 -8.90 10.21 -1.19
CA VAL A 88 -8.05 11.39 -1.11
C VAL A 88 -6.85 11.18 -2.03
N THR A 89 -6.65 12.06 -3.00
CA THR A 89 -5.65 11.92 -4.07
C THR A 89 -4.63 13.06 -4.00
N TYR A 90 -3.36 12.72 -4.21
CA TYR A 90 -2.28 13.69 -4.33
C TYR A 90 -2.21 14.26 -5.74
N VAL A 91 -2.40 15.58 -5.87
CA VAL A 91 -2.32 16.30 -7.14
C VAL A 91 -1.62 17.64 -6.90
N SER A 92 -0.54 17.89 -7.66
CA SER A 92 0.15 19.18 -7.69
C SER A 92 0.61 19.70 -6.32
N GLY A 93 1.13 18.81 -5.46
CA GLY A 93 1.63 19.21 -4.15
C GLY A 93 0.64 19.08 -3.00
N MET A 94 -0.63 18.72 -3.28
CA MET A 94 -1.72 18.77 -2.32
C MET A 94 -2.55 17.50 -2.30
N TRP A 95 -3.12 17.18 -1.15
CA TRP A 95 -4.10 16.10 -0.98
C TRP A 95 -5.51 16.67 -1.03
N GLY A 96 -6.32 16.19 -1.98
CA GLY A 96 -7.70 16.63 -2.19
C GLY A 96 -8.66 15.47 -2.36
N TYR A 97 -9.95 15.75 -2.21
CA TYR A 97 -11.04 14.79 -2.38
C TYR A 97 -12.26 15.46 -3.01
N GLU A 98 -13.26 14.69 -3.41
CA GLU A 98 -14.45 15.25 -4.05
C GLU A 98 -15.48 15.74 -3.01
N GLY A 99 -16.00 16.94 -3.23
CA GLY A 99 -17.02 17.56 -2.40
C GLY A 99 -16.47 18.05 -1.05
N THR A 100 -16.46 19.37 -0.85
CA THR A 100 -15.94 19.97 0.39
C THR A 100 -16.81 19.65 1.62
N ARG A 101 -16.17 19.14 2.69
CA ARG A 101 -16.80 18.93 4.01
C ARG A 101 -16.20 19.87 5.05
N TYR A 102 -16.98 20.22 6.07
CA TYR A 102 -16.62 21.24 7.05
C TYR A 102 -16.63 20.70 8.48
N TRP A 103 -15.73 21.23 9.30
CA TRP A 103 -15.74 21.01 10.75
C TRP A 103 -16.99 21.63 11.37
N LEU A 104 -17.66 20.87 12.23
CA LEU A 104 -18.75 21.34 13.05
C LEU A 104 -18.23 21.63 14.46
N ALA A 105 -18.42 22.86 14.95
CA ALA A 105 -17.97 23.24 16.28
C ALA A 105 -18.64 22.38 17.38
N GLY A 106 -17.87 22.08 18.44
CA GLY A 106 -18.33 21.32 19.59
C GLY A 106 -18.47 19.82 19.32
N LYS A 107 -17.81 19.30 18.28
CA LYS A 107 -17.75 17.86 17.98
C LYS A 107 -16.36 17.30 18.21
N THR A 108 -16.29 15.99 18.44
CA THR A 108 -15.05 15.22 18.41
C THR A 108 -15.03 14.35 17.16
N TYR A 109 -13.94 14.39 16.40
CA TYR A 109 -13.77 13.63 15.17
C TYR A 109 -12.70 12.56 15.28
N ASP A 110 -12.97 11.43 14.65
CA ASP A 110 -12.04 10.34 14.43
C ASP A 110 -11.92 10.05 12.94
N PHE A 111 -10.69 9.94 12.45
CA PHE A 111 -10.38 9.59 11.07
C PHE A 111 -9.47 8.38 11.00
N TYR A 112 -9.73 7.54 10.00
CA TYR A 112 -8.97 6.33 9.70
C TYR A 112 -8.67 6.31 8.21
N ALA A 113 -7.44 5.97 7.84
CA ALA A 113 -7.02 5.91 6.45
C ALA A 113 -6.36 4.59 6.07
N LEU A 114 -6.54 4.19 4.81
CA LEU A 114 -5.92 3.02 4.21
C LEU A 114 -5.23 3.40 2.90
N TYR A 115 -3.97 3.01 2.76
CA TYR A 115 -3.17 3.20 1.55
C TYR A 115 -2.76 1.84 0.95
N PRO A 116 -2.70 1.72 -0.38
CA PRO A 116 -3.25 2.67 -1.36
C PRO A 116 -4.79 2.70 -1.27
N SER A 117 -5.46 3.61 -1.99
CA SER A 117 -6.92 3.69 -1.96
C SER A 117 -7.54 2.35 -2.33
N LYS A 118 -8.73 2.05 -1.80
CA LYS A 118 -9.39 0.75 -2.03
C LYS A 118 -9.58 0.44 -3.52
N GLU A 119 -9.74 1.46 -4.37
CA GLU A 119 -9.88 1.31 -5.81
C GLU A 119 -8.58 0.87 -6.49
N THR A 120 -7.44 1.18 -5.86
CA THR A 120 -6.10 0.84 -6.34
C THR A 120 -5.74 -0.62 -6.06
N LEU A 121 -6.33 -1.22 -5.01
CA LEU A 121 -6.04 -2.62 -4.62
C LEU A 121 -6.54 -3.67 -5.64
N GLY A 122 -7.36 -3.25 -6.60
CA GLY A 122 -7.80 -4.08 -7.71
C GLY A 122 -9.15 -4.78 -7.50
N ASP A 123 -9.61 -5.41 -8.57
CA ASP A 123 -10.91 -6.08 -8.61
C ASP A 123 -10.94 -7.29 -7.66
N GLY A 124 -12.05 -7.45 -6.94
CA GLY A 124 -12.25 -8.57 -5.99
C GLY A 124 -11.76 -8.28 -4.57
N VAL A 125 -11.05 -7.17 -4.34
CA VAL A 125 -10.69 -6.72 -3.00
C VAL A 125 -11.85 -5.93 -2.40
N SER A 126 -12.29 -6.29 -1.19
CA SER A 126 -13.29 -5.51 -0.45
C SER A 126 -12.65 -4.88 0.79
N VAL A 127 -12.84 -3.57 0.95
CA VAL A 127 -12.33 -2.82 2.11
C VAL A 127 -13.47 -2.17 2.88
N ALA A 128 -13.44 -2.29 4.20
CA ALA A 128 -14.30 -1.57 5.12
C ALA A 128 -13.50 -1.09 6.34
N CYS A 129 -13.97 -0.02 6.98
CA CYS A 129 -13.52 0.39 8.30
C CYS A 129 -14.75 0.75 9.15
N THR A 130 -14.86 0.11 10.31
CA THR A 130 -15.92 0.37 11.28
C THR A 130 -15.27 0.57 12.64
N ASP A 131 -15.48 1.74 13.26
CA ASP A 131 -14.95 2.10 14.58
C ASP A 131 -13.45 1.79 14.71
N GLY A 132 -12.67 2.21 13.72
CA GLY A 132 -11.22 2.01 13.66
C GLY A 132 -10.77 0.59 13.31
N THR A 133 -11.69 -0.34 13.08
CA THR A 133 -11.36 -1.70 12.62
C THR A 133 -11.46 -1.81 11.11
N PHE A 134 -10.31 -1.94 10.46
CA PHE A 134 -10.18 -2.26 9.05
C PHE A 134 -10.44 -3.74 8.78
N THR A 135 -11.15 -4.01 7.70
CA THR A 135 -11.24 -5.33 7.08
C THR A 135 -10.91 -5.20 5.60
N VAL A 136 -9.84 -5.85 5.14
CA VAL A 136 -9.45 -5.96 3.74
C VAL A 136 -9.56 -7.43 3.36
N LYS A 137 -10.47 -7.77 2.45
CA LYS A 137 -10.64 -9.16 2.00
C LYS A 137 -10.08 -9.36 0.61
N GLY A 138 -9.43 -10.50 0.39
CA GLY A 138 -8.87 -10.90 -0.90
C GLY A 138 -7.62 -10.11 -1.30
N PHE A 139 -6.84 -9.61 -0.34
CA PHE A 139 -5.60 -8.90 -0.68
C PHE A 139 -4.60 -9.86 -1.35
N ASP A 140 -3.99 -9.41 -2.45
CA ASP A 140 -3.01 -10.17 -3.24
C ASP A 140 -1.69 -9.40 -3.30
N ALA A 141 -0.69 -9.90 -2.57
CA ALA A 141 0.62 -9.26 -2.47
C ALA A 141 1.40 -9.30 -3.80
N THR A 142 1.02 -10.17 -4.74
CA THR A 142 1.66 -10.24 -6.07
C THR A 142 1.36 -9.01 -6.92
N LYS A 143 0.36 -8.20 -6.53
CA LYS A 143 0.09 -6.90 -7.16
C LYS A 143 1.09 -5.81 -6.78
N GLY A 144 1.94 -6.07 -5.78
CA GLY A 144 3.02 -5.15 -5.39
C GLY A 144 2.55 -3.93 -4.61
N HIS A 145 1.35 -3.97 -4.02
CA HIS A 145 0.87 -2.87 -3.17
C HIS A 145 1.45 -2.97 -1.77
N ASP A 146 1.95 -1.85 -1.26
CA ASP A 146 2.30 -1.71 0.15
C ASP A 146 1.06 -1.29 0.95
N LEU A 147 0.47 -2.27 1.65
CA LEU A 147 -0.75 -2.06 2.42
C LEU A 147 -0.41 -1.36 3.73
N MET A 148 -0.89 -0.13 3.90
CA MET A 148 -0.69 0.66 5.11
C MET A 148 -2.01 1.16 5.68
N THR A 149 -2.06 1.36 7.00
CA THR A 149 -3.18 2.06 7.65
C THR A 149 -2.69 3.18 8.56
N ALA A 150 -3.56 4.15 8.79
CA ALA A 150 -3.32 5.27 9.69
C ALA A 150 -4.58 5.64 10.45
N GLU A 151 -4.41 6.36 11.55
CA GLU A 151 -5.50 6.93 12.31
C GLU A 151 -5.14 8.32 12.85
N LYS A 152 -6.18 9.12 13.07
CA LYS A 152 -6.11 10.38 13.79
C LYS A 152 -7.44 10.59 14.52
N THR A 153 -7.43 10.30 15.82
CA THR A 153 -8.61 10.31 16.68
C THR A 153 -8.62 11.49 17.62
N ASP A 154 -9.75 11.66 18.32
CA ASP A 154 -9.94 12.61 19.41
C ASP A 154 -9.70 14.07 19.02
N ILE A 155 -9.99 14.43 17.76
CA ILE A 155 -9.89 15.82 17.30
C ILE A 155 -11.11 16.59 17.81
N VAL A 156 -10.92 17.33 18.90
CA VAL A 156 -11.96 18.19 19.47
C VAL A 156 -12.00 19.53 18.73
N THR A 157 -13.20 19.92 18.31
CA THR A 157 -13.46 21.18 17.61
C THR A 157 -14.15 22.18 18.53
N GLU A 158 -13.70 23.43 18.51
CA GLU A 158 -14.24 24.49 19.38
C GLU A 158 -14.80 25.64 18.55
N THR A 159 -15.78 26.36 19.11
CA THR A 159 -16.33 27.54 18.43
C THR A 159 -15.26 28.59 18.23
N GLY A 160 -15.05 29.01 16.98
CA GLY A 160 -14.05 30.03 16.63
C GLY A 160 -12.63 29.49 16.44
N ASN A 161 -12.40 28.19 16.61
CA ASN A 161 -11.13 27.53 16.33
C ASN A 161 -11.33 26.49 15.21
N VAL A 162 -10.66 26.70 14.08
CA VAL A 162 -10.70 25.75 12.96
C VAL A 162 -9.51 24.80 13.12
N PRO A 163 -9.73 23.49 13.23
CA PRO A 163 -8.63 22.54 13.29
C PRO A 163 -7.71 22.64 12.06
N GLU A 164 -6.43 22.34 12.30
CA GLU A 164 -5.46 22.14 11.23
C GLU A 164 -5.85 20.97 10.31
N ALA A 165 -5.17 20.87 9.17
CA ALA A 165 -5.33 19.72 8.28
C ALA A 165 -5.02 18.40 9.01
N VAL A 166 -5.84 17.37 8.75
CA VAL A 166 -5.66 16.02 9.29
C VAL A 166 -4.40 15.42 8.70
N SER A 167 -3.36 15.29 9.51
CA SER A 167 -2.10 14.65 9.15
C SER A 167 -2.10 13.20 9.66
N PHE A 168 -2.00 12.24 8.74
CA PHE A 168 -1.91 10.83 9.06
C PHE A 168 -0.46 10.38 9.25
N LYS A 169 -0.27 9.36 10.10
CA LYS A 169 0.95 8.56 10.16
C LYS A 169 0.60 7.15 9.70
N PHE A 170 1.07 6.77 8.52
CA PHE A 170 0.83 5.44 7.96
C PHE A 170 1.82 4.43 8.54
N PHE A 171 1.31 3.23 8.81
CA PHE A 171 2.08 2.09 9.29
C PHE A 171 1.87 0.90 8.36
N HIS A 172 2.96 0.21 8.03
CA HIS A 172 2.94 -0.95 7.15
C HIS A 172 2.23 -2.14 7.80
N ARG A 173 1.42 -2.83 7.00
CA ARG A 173 0.69 -4.05 7.40
C ARG A 173 1.27 -5.31 6.78
N LEU A 174 2.31 -5.14 5.95
CA LEU A 174 3.11 -6.20 5.34
C LEU A 174 4.50 -6.27 5.98
N THR A 175 5.26 -7.31 5.62
CA THR A 175 6.69 -7.45 5.92
C THR A 175 7.51 -7.24 4.65
N ARG A 176 8.69 -6.62 4.79
CA ARG A 176 9.64 -6.43 3.68
C ARG A 176 10.73 -7.48 3.72
N LEU A 177 10.92 -8.19 2.62
CA LEU A 177 11.82 -9.32 2.53
C LEU A 177 12.87 -9.08 1.44
N ALA A 178 14.10 -9.46 1.74
CA ALA A 178 15.18 -9.51 0.77
C ALA A 178 15.81 -10.90 0.79
N PHE A 179 15.91 -11.53 -0.36
CA PHE A 179 16.43 -12.89 -0.52
C PHE A 179 17.72 -12.86 -1.31
N ASN A 180 18.83 -13.12 -0.63
CA ASN A 180 20.16 -12.94 -1.20
C ASN A 180 20.92 -14.26 -1.28
N VAL A 181 21.76 -14.38 -2.29
CA VAL A 181 22.77 -15.45 -2.41
C VAL A 181 24.16 -14.84 -2.38
N LYS A 182 25.05 -15.43 -1.58
CA LYS A 182 26.47 -15.07 -1.52
C LYS A 182 27.32 -16.25 -1.98
N ALA A 183 28.15 -16.02 -3.01
CA ALA A 183 29.11 -17.02 -3.48
C ALA A 183 30.45 -16.89 -2.74
N VAL A 184 31.03 -18.02 -2.33
CA VAL A 184 32.33 -18.05 -1.63
C VAL A 184 33.28 -19.04 -2.30
N GLY A 185 34.48 -18.56 -2.61
CA GLY A 185 35.59 -19.35 -3.16
C GLY A 185 35.56 -19.45 -4.68
N ARG A 186 34.37 -19.64 -5.29
CA ARG A 186 34.16 -19.71 -6.74
C ARG A 186 32.88 -18.99 -7.14
N ASP A 187 32.83 -18.58 -8.39
CA ASP A 187 31.62 -18.04 -9.01
C ASP A 187 30.55 -19.15 -9.06
N VAL A 188 29.29 -18.73 -8.91
CA VAL A 188 28.13 -19.61 -8.86
C VAL A 188 27.06 -19.10 -9.81
N THR A 189 26.53 -19.97 -10.66
CA THR A 189 25.26 -19.73 -11.35
C THR A 189 24.14 -20.36 -10.52
N VAL A 190 23.19 -19.55 -10.06
CA VAL A 190 21.94 -20.01 -9.44
C VAL A 190 20.96 -20.37 -10.55
N THR A 191 20.79 -21.65 -10.82
CA THR A 191 19.95 -22.15 -11.92
C THR A 191 18.47 -22.21 -11.56
N SER A 192 18.15 -22.30 -10.27
CA SER A 192 16.79 -22.13 -9.76
C SER A 192 16.81 -21.61 -8.33
N PHE A 193 15.94 -20.66 -8.02
CA PHE A 193 15.68 -20.16 -6.66
C PHE A 193 14.17 -20.03 -6.50
N LYS A 194 13.61 -20.54 -5.39
CA LYS A 194 12.18 -20.47 -5.09
C LYS A 194 11.94 -20.28 -3.59
N VAL A 195 10.97 -19.45 -3.23
CA VAL A 195 10.47 -19.31 -1.85
C VAL A 195 9.07 -19.89 -1.76
N ASN A 196 8.91 -20.95 -0.96
CA ASN A 196 7.67 -21.72 -0.84
C ASN A 196 7.08 -21.62 0.57
N GLY A 197 5.78 -21.86 0.68
CA GLY A 197 5.08 -21.97 1.97
C GLY A 197 4.85 -20.62 2.66
N VAL A 198 5.04 -19.50 1.95
CA VAL A 198 4.85 -18.15 2.50
C VAL A 198 3.53 -17.56 2.03
N ILE A 199 2.83 -16.81 2.88
CA ILE A 199 1.53 -16.22 2.55
C ILE A 199 1.71 -15.21 1.41
N ARG A 200 0.89 -15.32 0.36
CA ARG A 200 0.84 -14.39 -0.78
C ARG A 200 -0.51 -13.68 -0.91
N GLU A 201 -1.57 -14.28 -0.39
CA GLU A 201 -2.92 -13.72 -0.37
C GLU A 201 -3.56 -13.93 0.99
N GLY A 202 -4.48 -13.05 1.37
CA GLY A 202 -5.30 -13.23 2.57
C GLY A 202 -6.22 -12.07 2.88
N ASP A 203 -6.99 -12.24 3.95
CA ASP A 203 -7.86 -11.23 4.53
C ASP A 203 -7.19 -10.59 5.75
N LEU A 204 -6.98 -9.28 5.72
CA LEU A 204 -6.51 -8.51 6.86
C LEU A 204 -7.69 -8.03 7.72
N THR A 205 -7.60 -8.27 9.03
CA THR A 205 -8.35 -7.52 10.04
C THR A 205 -7.36 -6.75 10.90
N HIS A 206 -7.57 -5.44 11.05
CA HIS A 206 -6.71 -4.61 11.88
C HIS A 206 -7.51 -3.55 12.61
N THR A 207 -7.40 -3.54 13.94
CA THR A 207 -7.97 -2.48 14.77
C THR A 207 -6.90 -1.42 15.04
N ALA A 208 -7.25 -0.17 14.81
CA ALA A 208 -6.58 1.04 15.29
C ALA A 208 -5.95 0.87 16.68
N GLY A 209 -4.69 1.28 16.85
CA GLY A 209 -3.91 1.06 18.07
C GLY A 209 -3.63 -0.40 18.47
N GLY A 210 -4.09 -1.38 17.69
CA GLY A 210 -4.04 -2.81 17.98
C GLY A 210 -3.20 -3.63 17.00
N THR A 211 -3.33 -4.96 17.10
CA THR A 211 -2.61 -5.92 16.25
C THR A 211 -3.32 -6.14 14.91
N SER A 212 -2.56 -6.60 13.92
CA SER A 212 -3.09 -7.07 12.64
C SER A 212 -3.24 -8.60 12.68
N GLU A 213 -4.32 -9.11 12.10
CA GLU A 213 -4.58 -10.53 11.93
C GLU A 213 -4.82 -10.83 10.45
N TRP A 214 -4.15 -11.87 9.95
CA TRP A 214 -4.32 -12.37 8.60
C TRP A 214 -5.04 -13.71 8.63
N SER A 215 -6.09 -13.84 7.83
CA SER A 215 -6.95 -15.03 7.74
C SER A 215 -7.24 -15.40 6.28
N ASN A 216 -7.89 -16.54 6.04
CA ASN A 216 -8.22 -17.02 4.69
C ASN A 216 -7.01 -16.98 3.72
N THR A 217 -5.85 -17.38 4.23
CA THR A 217 -4.59 -17.17 3.52
C THR A 217 -4.34 -18.23 2.44
N THR A 218 -3.69 -17.81 1.36
CA THR A 218 -3.08 -18.71 0.39
C THR A 218 -1.57 -18.53 0.42
N THR A 219 -0.84 -19.65 0.44
CA THR A 219 0.62 -19.65 0.45
C THR A 219 1.22 -19.96 -0.92
N THR A 220 2.48 -19.58 -1.10
CA THR A 220 3.23 -19.93 -2.30
C THR A 220 3.55 -21.43 -2.34
N THR A 221 3.69 -21.94 -3.56
CA THR A 221 4.07 -23.33 -3.84
C THR A 221 5.17 -23.36 -4.88
N ALA A 222 5.90 -24.48 -4.96
CA ALA A 222 6.98 -24.64 -5.93
C ALA A 222 6.53 -24.46 -7.40
N ASP A 223 5.24 -24.60 -7.69
CA ASP A 223 4.66 -24.55 -9.03
C ASP A 223 4.15 -23.17 -9.44
N ASP A 224 3.93 -22.24 -8.50
CA ASP A 224 3.34 -20.93 -8.81
C ASP A 224 4.30 -19.98 -9.54
N ARG A 225 5.61 -20.19 -9.36
CA ARG A 225 6.70 -19.37 -9.91
C ARG A 225 6.63 -17.88 -9.54
N LEU A 226 5.96 -17.53 -8.44
CA LEU A 226 5.74 -16.14 -8.02
C LEU A 226 6.96 -15.55 -7.31
N LEU A 227 7.57 -16.32 -6.41
CA LEU A 227 8.80 -15.95 -5.70
C LEU A 227 9.96 -16.79 -6.21
N ALA A 228 10.29 -16.63 -7.49
CA ALA A 228 11.28 -17.45 -8.16
C ALA A 228 12.24 -16.66 -9.05
N ALA A 229 13.48 -17.14 -9.13
CA ALA A 229 14.50 -16.65 -10.05
C ALA A 229 15.29 -17.84 -10.65
N SER A 230 15.91 -17.63 -11.81
CA SER A 230 16.75 -18.62 -12.47
C SER A 230 17.84 -17.95 -13.27
N ASP A 231 18.91 -18.69 -13.53
CA ASP A 231 20.05 -18.28 -14.35
C ASP A 231 20.70 -16.97 -13.88
N VAL A 232 20.88 -16.83 -12.56
CA VAL A 232 21.51 -15.67 -11.94
C VAL A 232 22.96 -15.98 -11.58
N ASP A 233 23.90 -15.24 -12.17
CA ASP A 233 25.32 -15.37 -11.85
C ASP A 233 25.70 -14.55 -10.61
N VAL A 234 26.43 -15.18 -9.69
CA VAL A 234 26.93 -14.58 -8.45
C VAL A 234 28.44 -14.78 -8.41
N ALA A 235 29.18 -13.68 -8.62
CA ALA A 235 30.63 -13.68 -8.56
C ALA A 235 31.15 -14.01 -7.14
N SER A 236 32.29 -14.67 -7.07
CA SER A 236 32.95 -15.06 -5.82
C SER A 236 33.19 -13.86 -4.91
N GLY A 237 32.80 -13.99 -3.64
CA GLY A 237 32.89 -12.93 -2.63
C GLY A 237 31.79 -11.87 -2.74
N LYS A 238 30.88 -11.96 -3.71
CA LYS A 238 29.74 -11.04 -3.87
C LYS A 238 28.45 -11.62 -3.34
N THR A 239 27.51 -10.73 -3.09
CA THR A 239 26.13 -11.03 -2.69
C THR A 239 25.21 -10.42 -3.73
N GLN A 240 24.22 -11.20 -4.16
CA GLN A 240 23.25 -10.82 -5.17
C GLN A 240 21.84 -11.02 -4.62
N ASP A 241 20.96 -10.06 -4.86
CA ASP A 241 19.52 -10.17 -4.60
C ASP A 241 18.86 -11.01 -5.69
N MET A 242 18.07 -12.00 -5.28
CA MET A 242 17.41 -12.94 -6.18
C MET A 242 16.04 -12.47 -6.63
N LEU A 243 15.30 -11.74 -5.79
CA LEU A 243 13.88 -11.45 -6.01
C LEU A 243 13.55 -9.95 -5.98
N GLY A 244 14.51 -9.11 -5.60
CA GLY A 244 14.26 -7.69 -5.37
C GLY A 244 13.49 -7.45 -4.07
N ASN A 245 12.88 -6.27 -3.96
CA ASN A 245 12.02 -5.92 -2.84
C ASN A 245 10.74 -6.77 -2.89
N VAL A 246 10.56 -7.63 -1.89
CA VAL A 246 9.36 -8.47 -1.75
C VAL A 246 8.55 -7.98 -0.56
N LEU A 247 7.27 -7.67 -0.78
CA LEU A 247 6.31 -7.35 0.28
C LEU A 247 5.32 -8.51 0.40
N LEU A 248 5.19 -9.09 1.58
CA LEU A 248 4.25 -10.19 1.86
C LEU A 248 3.51 -9.97 3.17
N PRO A 249 2.35 -10.62 3.37
CA PRO A 249 1.74 -10.70 4.68
C PRO A 249 2.70 -11.28 5.74
N PRO A 250 2.65 -10.79 6.99
CA PRO A 250 3.40 -11.31 8.12
C PRO A 250 3.09 -12.79 8.39
N HIS A 251 4.02 -13.45 9.08
CA HIS A 251 3.92 -14.86 9.49
C HIS A 251 4.07 -14.96 11.00
N THR A 252 3.14 -15.59 11.69
CA THR A 252 3.28 -15.93 13.12
C THR A 252 4.11 -17.19 13.35
N ASP A 253 4.23 -18.03 12.32
CA ASP A 253 5.04 -19.25 12.30
C ASP A 253 5.56 -19.47 10.87
N LEU A 254 6.87 -19.69 10.74
CA LEU A 254 7.55 -20.00 9.48
C LEU A 254 7.80 -21.50 9.28
N THR A 255 7.23 -22.37 10.13
CA THR A 255 7.31 -23.82 9.96
C THR A 255 6.74 -24.25 8.62
N GLY A 256 7.55 -24.98 7.84
CA GLY A 256 7.19 -25.43 6.50
C GLY A 256 7.42 -24.41 5.39
N ALA A 257 7.82 -23.18 5.72
CA ALA A 257 8.25 -22.19 4.74
C ALA A 257 9.74 -22.37 4.43
N GLU A 258 10.11 -22.38 3.15
CA GLU A 258 11.45 -22.81 2.72
C GLU A 258 11.95 -22.08 1.48
N ILE A 259 13.28 -22.11 1.32
CA ILE A 259 13.97 -21.70 0.11
C ILE A 259 14.50 -22.96 -0.58
N ALA A 260 14.02 -23.24 -1.78
CA ALA A 260 14.56 -24.28 -2.65
C ALA A 260 15.53 -23.64 -3.66
N ILE A 261 16.78 -24.11 -3.67
CA ILE A 261 17.84 -23.57 -4.52
C ILE A 261 18.54 -24.68 -5.30
N SER A 262 18.75 -24.44 -6.60
CA SER A 262 19.66 -25.18 -7.46
C SER A 262 20.76 -24.25 -7.97
N TYR A 263 21.99 -24.72 -7.93
CA TYR A 263 23.16 -23.92 -8.29
C TYR A 263 24.29 -24.76 -8.87
N ARG A 264 25.18 -24.11 -9.60
CA ARG A 264 26.35 -24.75 -10.23
C ARG A 264 27.56 -23.83 -10.09
N PHE A 265 28.69 -24.40 -9.66
CA PHE A 265 29.94 -23.64 -9.62
C PHE A 265 30.54 -23.50 -11.02
N GLU A 266 31.24 -22.40 -11.25
CA GLU A 266 31.99 -22.16 -12.49
C GLU A 266 32.91 -23.34 -12.84
N GLY A 267 32.80 -23.87 -14.05
CA GLY A 267 33.58 -25.01 -14.53
C GLY A 267 33.00 -26.38 -14.17
N GLU A 268 31.88 -26.45 -13.44
CA GLU A 268 31.09 -27.67 -13.28
C GLU A 268 29.99 -27.76 -14.35
N THR A 269 29.52 -28.98 -14.64
CA THR A 269 28.44 -29.24 -15.61
C THR A 269 27.16 -29.74 -14.95
N ALA A 270 27.21 -30.12 -13.68
CA ALA A 270 26.07 -30.65 -12.94
C ALA A 270 25.61 -29.65 -11.88
N ASP A 271 24.31 -29.49 -11.78
CA ASP A 271 23.68 -28.66 -10.75
C ASP A 271 23.60 -29.43 -9.43
N ARG A 272 23.70 -28.69 -8.33
CA ARG A 272 23.44 -29.16 -6.97
C ARG A 272 22.14 -28.53 -6.50
N SER A 273 21.32 -29.29 -5.78
CA SER A 273 20.05 -28.80 -5.23
C SER A 273 20.00 -28.95 -3.72
N SER A 274 19.38 -27.98 -3.06
CA SER A 274 19.16 -28.00 -1.62
C SER A 274 17.89 -27.24 -1.26
N THR A 275 17.35 -27.57 -0.10
CA THR A 275 16.21 -26.88 0.49
C THR A 275 16.59 -26.44 1.89
N VAL A 276 16.27 -25.19 2.22
CA VAL A 276 16.58 -24.60 3.53
C VAL A 276 15.31 -24.02 4.14
N SER A 277 15.02 -24.40 5.39
CA SER A 277 13.89 -23.83 6.13
C SER A 277 14.12 -22.36 6.44
N LEU A 278 13.11 -21.52 6.23
CA LEU A 278 13.15 -20.10 6.62
C LEU A 278 13.21 -19.93 8.15
N SER A 279 12.60 -20.87 8.88
CA SER A 279 12.71 -20.95 10.35
C SER A 279 14.07 -21.46 10.84
N GLY A 280 14.95 -21.93 9.95
CA GLY A 280 16.31 -22.38 10.31
C GLY A 280 17.27 -21.24 10.65
N GLY A 281 16.84 -19.99 10.47
CA GLY A 281 17.59 -18.78 10.86
C GLY A 281 17.31 -18.33 12.29
N SER A 282 17.62 -17.06 12.59
CA SER A 282 17.30 -16.43 13.88
C SER A 282 15.88 -15.86 13.96
N ALA A 283 15.13 -15.87 12.85
CA ALA A 283 13.76 -15.38 12.77
C ALA A 283 12.81 -16.56 12.63
N GLU A 284 11.95 -16.76 13.62
CA GLU A 284 10.91 -17.81 13.62
C GLU A 284 9.57 -17.30 13.08
N GLN A 285 9.44 -15.97 12.95
CA GLN A 285 8.24 -15.25 12.53
C GLN A 285 8.61 -14.03 11.68
N TRP A 286 7.65 -13.48 10.95
CA TRP A 286 7.72 -12.16 10.33
C TRP A 286 6.64 -11.26 10.90
N ASP A 287 7.05 -10.08 11.34
CA ASP A 287 6.16 -9.05 11.86
C ASP A 287 5.84 -8.01 10.79
N ALA A 288 4.64 -7.41 10.87
CA ALA A 288 4.28 -6.25 10.08
C ALA A 288 5.22 -5.09 10.38
N GLY A 289 5.55 -4.27 9.37
CA GLY A 289 6.44 -3.13 9.55
C GLY A 289 7.86 -3.53 9.96
N ARG A 290 8.29 -4.74 9.63
CA ARG A 290 9.68 -5.20 9.81
C ARG A 290 10.29 -5.65 8.51
N ARG A 291 11.62 -5.56 8.44
CA ARG A 291 12.40 -6.01 7.30
C ARG A 291 13.26 -7.22 7.68
N TYR A 292 13.21 -8.27 6.86
CA TYR A 292 14.06 -9.45 7.02
C TYR A 292 14.92 -9.65 5.78
N ALA A 293 16.23 -9.74 5.99
CA ALA A 293 17.19 -10.04 4.93
C ALA A 293 17.76 -11.45 5.14
N TYR A 294 17.36 -12.36 4.25
CA TYR A 294 17.89 -13.72 4.17
C TYR A 294 19.12 -13.72 3.27
N THR A 295 20.20 -14.38 3.71
CA THR A 295 21.40 -14.59 2.89
C THR A 295 21.80 -16.07 2.93
N LEU A 296 21.72 -16.74 1.78
CA LEU A 296 22.24 -18.08 1.59
C LEU A 296 23.69 -17.97 1.13
N THR A 297 24.61 -18.48 1.93
CA THR A 297 26.03 -18.54 1.61
C THR A 297 26.35 -19.89 0.97
N VAL A 298 26.69 -19.86 -0.31
CA VAL A 298 27.06 -21.02 -1.12
C VAL A 298 28.58 -21.12 -1.17
N SER A 299 29.12 -22.26 -0.72
CA SER A 299 30.54 -22.58 -0.82
C SER A 299 30.75 -24.03 -1.28
N ALA A 300 31.95 -24.38 -1.71
CA ALA A 300 32.25 -25.74 -2.14
C ALA A 300 32.08 -26.79 -1.02
N ALA A 301 32.20 -26.39 0.25
CA ALA A 301 32.17 -27.26 1.42
C ALA A 301 30.82 -27.31 2.14
N SER A 302 30.03 -26.23 2.09
CA SER A 302 28.76 -26.11 2.80
C SER A 302 27.80 -25.13 2.11
N LEU A 303 26.50 -25.31 2.40
CA LEU A 303 25.45 -24.31 2.19
C LEU A 303 24.93 -23.87 3.57
N GLU A 304 25.07 -22.58 3.88
CA GLU A 304 24.66 -22.02 5.18
C GLU A 304 23.67 -20.88 4.98
N ILE A 305 22.62 -20.82 5.80
CA ILE A 305 21.68 -19.69 5.82
C ILE A 305 21.95 -18.79 7.01
N LYS A 306 21.94 -17.48 6.77
CA LYS A 306 21.97 -16.45 7.81
C LYS A 306 20.82 -15.49 7.57
N VAL A 307 20.19 -15.07 8.66
CA VAL A 307 19.09 -14.11 8.64
C VAL A 307 19.50 -12.89 9.43
N LYS A 308 19.26 -11.71 8.85
CA LYS A 308 19.41 -10.43 9.54
C LYS A 308 18.03 -9.79 9.66
N VAL A 309 17.56 -9.62 10.89
CA VAL A 309 16.38 -8.79 11.18
C VAL A 309 16.81 -7.34 11.19
N LEU A 310 16.05 -6.50 10.50
CA LEU A 310 16.24 -5.06 10.42
C LEU A 310 14.93 -4.39 10.81
N ASP A 311 15.04 -3.23 11.43
CA ASP A 311 13.88 -2.34 11.55
C ASP A 311 13.48 -1.89 10.15
N TRP A 312 12.18 -1.94 9.85
CA TRP A 312 11.63 -1.09 8.80
C TRP A 312 11.34 0.20 9.55
N ASP A 313 12.03 1.29 9.19
CA ASP A 313 11.94 2.54 9.94
C ASP A 313 10.50 3.08 9.87
N GLU A 314 9.65 2.64 10.80
CA GLU A 314 8.35 3.23 11.08
C GLU A 314 8.62 4.53 11.83
N GLU A 315 8.95 5.61 11.11
CA GLU A 315 9.43 6.84 11.73
C GLU A 315 8.49 7.32 12.84
N ASP A 316 9.01 7.42 14.07
CA ASP A 316 8.29 7.98 15.20
C ASP A 316 8.41 9.51 15.20
N THR A 317 7.49 10.18 14.52
CA THR A 317 7.44 11.64 14.46
C THR A 317 6.36 12.19 15.38
N SER A 318 6.43 11.82 16.67
CA SER A 318 5.78 12.63 17.70
C SER A 318 6.60 13.91 17.91
N VAL A 319 6.26 14.97 17.18
CA VAL A 319 6.75 16.31 17.52
C VAL A 319 5.77 16.91 18.53
N SER A 320 6.14 16.84 19.81
CA SER A 320 5.46 17.62 20.85
C SER A 320 5.88 19.08 20.73
N TRP A 321 4.92 19.93 20.37
CA TRP A 321 5.04 21.37 20.56
C TRP A 321 4.26 21.73 21.82
N ASN A 322 4.98 22.22 22.84
CA ASN A 322 4.38 22.94 23.96
C ASN A 322 3.81 24.28 23.48
#